data_AF-A0A1G3LTJ0-F1
#
_entry.id   AF-A0A1G3LTJ0-F1
#
_cell.length_a   1.000
_cell.length_b   1.000
_cell.length_c   1.000
_cell.angle_alpha   90.00
_cell.angle_beta   90.00
_cell.angle_gamma   90.00
#
_symmetry.space_group_name_H-M   'P 1'
#
loop_
_entity.id
_entity.type
_entity.pdbx_description
1 polymer ?
#
loop_
_entity_poly.entity_id
_entity_poly.type
_entity_poly.pdbx_seq_one_letter_code
_entity_poly.pdbx_strand_id
1 'polypeptide(L)'
;MPNNDIVLGFDDEKDDSLKIRLQKIDDTCLALFLTGYIDTYNSNFFQKRVGKAIDAGFSRLIFNCGGLNYVSSTGIGSFTAFLKAVKPRSGDIVLLEIQPKVYEVFQLLGFSQFFNIKDNLEEAIAYFHQGSQTSAQSMFPKIFSCPICTKKLKAAKPGRFRCSECKTILAIDNSGQVFLG
;
A
#
# COMPACT_ATOMS: atom_id res chain seq x y z
N MET A 1 25.69 7.33 4.49
CA MET A 1 25.52 6.86 5.87
C MET A 1 25.37 5.35 5.83
N PRO A 2 26.11 4.59 6.64
CA PRO A 2 25.87 3.16 6.81
C PRO A 2 24.47 2.93 7.40
N ASN A 3 23.85 1.78 7.10
CA ASN A 3 22.50 1.49 7.57
C ASN A 3 22.44 1.40 9.10
N ASN A 4 23.54 0.95 9.72
CA ASN A 4 23.67 0.82 11.17
C ASN A 4 23.57 2.14 11.95
N ASP A 5 23.78 3.29 11.31
CA ASP A 5 23.55 4.60 11.94
C ASP A 5 22.05 4.93 12.03
N ILE A 6 21.21 4.27 11.23
CA ILE A 6 19.77 4.48 11.18
C ILE A 6 19.02 3.40 11.97
N VAL A 7 19.41 2.13 11.78
CA VAL A 7 18.85 0.97 12.48
C VAL A 7 20.00 0.13 13.01
N LEU A 8 20.14 0.05 14.33
CA LEU A 8 21.23 -0.68 14.98
C LEU A 8 21.27 -2.15 14.52
N GLY A 9 22.44 -2.62 14.07
CA GLY A 9 22.66 -4.01 13.65
C GLY A 9 21.93 -4.41 12.37
N PHE A 10 21.49 -3.46 11.56
CA PHE A 10 20.83 -3.77 10.28
C PHE A 10 21.75 -4.59 9.35
N ASP A 11 23.04 -4.24 9.30
CA ASP A 11 24.03 -4.87 8.41
C ASP A 11 24.72 -6.11 9.00
N ASP A 12 24.27 -6.61 10.16
CA ASP A 12 24.87 -7.79 10.84
C ASP A 12 24.76 -9.08 10.02
N GLU A 13 23.69 -9.21 9.25
CA GLU A 13 23.49 -10.28 8.29
C GLU A 13 23.52 -9.66 6.89
N LYS A 14 24.09 -10.39 5.93
CA LYS A 14 24.18 -9.98 4.53
C LYS A 14 23.69 -11.11 3.65
N ASP A 15 23.19 -10.72 2.48
CA ASP A 15 22.79 -11.63 1.42
C ASP A 15 23.43 -11.16 0.12
N ASP A 16 23.96 -12.09 -0.68
CA ASP A 16 24.67 -11.77 -1.92
C ASP A 16 23.71 -11.36 -3.05
N SER A 17 22.46 -11.81 -2.98
CA SER A 17 21.43 -11.63 -4.00
C SER A 17 20.50 -10.46 -3.75
N LEU A 18 20.41 -9.97 -2.51
CA LEU A 18 19.61 -8.82 -2.12
C LEU A 18 20.41 -7.81 -1.28
N LYS A 19 20.60 -6.62 -1.83
CA LYS A 19 21.17 -5.47 -1.12
C LYS A 19 20.06 -4.50 -0.73
N ILE A 20 20.11 -4.03 0.51
CA ILE A 20 19.16 -3.05 1.05
C ILE A 20 19.94 -1.85 1.56
N ARG A 21 19.69 -0.68 0.98
CA ARG A 21 20.24 0.60 1.47
C ARG A 21 19.14 1.40 2.14
N LEU A 22 19.40 1.91 3.33
CA LEU A 22 18.48 2.73 4.10
C LEU A 22 18.72 4.22 3.85
N GLN A 23 17.64 4.99 3.94
CA GLN A 23 17.65 6.44 4.00
C GLN A 23 16.54 6.91 4.94
N LYS A 24 16.93 7.50 6.07
CA LYS A 24 15.99 8.11 7.01
C LYS A 24 15.39 9.36 6.38
N ILE A 25 14.07 9.44 6.32
CA ILE A 25 13.33 10.63 5.86
C ILE A 25 13.02 11.51 7.06
N ASP A 26 12.40 10.93 8.08
CA ASP A 26 12.11 11.55 9.38
C ASP A 26 12.09 10.48 10.48
N ASP A 27 11.58 10.80 11.68
CA ASP A 27 11.63 9.90 12.83
C ASP A 27 10.75 8.65 12.71
N THR A 28 9.75 8.64 11.83
CA THR A 28 8.87 7.47 11.63
C THR A 28 8.82 6.99 10.20
N CYS A 29 9.47 7.71 9.26
CA CYS A 29 9.53 7.38 7.85
C CYS A 29 10.93 6.95 7.39
N LEU A 30 11.00 5.79 6.75
CA LEU A 30 12.22 5.18 6.24
C LEU A 30 12.06 4.75 4.79
N ALA A 31 13.02 5.14 3.95
CA ALA A 31 13.15 4.63 2.60
C ALA A 31 14.18 3.48 2.54
N LEU A 32 13.78 2.38 1.89
CA LEU A 32 14.58 1.17 1.67
C LEU A 32 14.77 0.99 0.16
N PHE A 33 16.02 1.11 -0.30
CA PHE A 33 16.38 0.90 -1.70
C PHE A 33 16.81 -0.55 -1.88
N LEU A 34 16.04 -1.28 -2.69
CA LEU A 34 16.25 -2.70 -2.94
C LEU A 34 17.02 -2.87 -4.24
N THR A 35 18.05 -3.71 -4.22
CA THR A 35 18.83 -4.05 -5.41
C THR A 35 19.10 -5.54 -5.46
N GLY A 36 18.80 -6.17 -6.60
CA GLY A 36 18.96 -7.61 -6.82
C GLY A 36 17.63 -8.33 -6.97
N TYR A 37 17.43 -9.42 -6.24
CA TYR A 37 16.28 -10.31 -6.39
C TYR A 37 15.72 -10.73 -5.03
N ILE A 38 14.42 -10.96 -4.92
CA ILE A 38 13.80 -11.55 -3.73
C ILE A 38 13.15 -12.88 -4.11
N ASP A 39 13.70 -13.98 -3.63
CA ASP A 39 13.22 -15.33 -3.90
C ASP A 39 12.80 -16.05 -2.61
N THR A 40 12.53 -17.36 -2.71
CA THR A 40 12.11 -18.15 -1.56
C THR A 40 13.21 -18.35 -0.53
N TYR A 41 14.48 -18.34 -0.95
CA TYR A 41 15.63 -18.60 -0.08
C TYR A 41 16.01 -17.35 0.74
N ASN A 42 15.97 -16.16 0.12
CA ASN A 42 16.34 -14.92 0.80
C ASN A 42 15.13 -14.17 1.42
N SER A 43 13.90 -14.64 1.22
CA SER A 43 12.69 -14.02 1.79
C SER A 43 12.74 -13.85 3.32
N ASN A 44 13.28 -14.84 4.04
CA ASN A 44 13.42 -14.77 5.50
C ASN A 44 14.47 -13.71 5.92
N PHE A 45 15.57 -13.59 5.17
CA PHE A 45 16.56 -12.54 5.37
C PHE A 45 15.89 -11.16 5.20
N PHE A 46 15.16 -10.96 4.10
CA PHE A 46 14.44 -9.72 3.84
C PHE A 46 13.45 -9.37 4.97
N GLN A 47 12.68 -10.35 5.44
CA GLN A 47 11.75 -10.17 6.55
C GLN A 47 12.44 -9.74 7.84
N LYS A 48 13.54 -10.39 8.22
CA LYS A 48 14.30 -10.02 9.41
C LYS A 48 14.86 -8.60 9.33
N ARG A 49 15.42 -8.22 8.17
CA ARG A 49 16.00 -6.87 8.00
C ARG A 49 14.94 -5.79 8.12
N VAL A 50 13.83 -5.91 7.39
CA VAL A 50 12.73 -4.94 7.47
C VAL A 50 12.06 -4.97 8.86
N GLY A 51 11.96 -6.14 9.49
CA GLY A 51 11.49 -6.28 10.87
C GLY A 51 12.29 -5.43 11.85
N LYS A 52 13.63 -5.44 11.77
CA LYS A 52 14.48 -4.56 12.59
C LYS A 52 14.15 -3.07 12.40
N ALA A 53 13.87 -2.64 11.17
CA ALA A 53 13.48 -1.26 10.91
C ALA A 53 12.12 -0.92 11.53
N ILE A 54 11.15 -1.83 11.44
CA ILE A 54 9.84 -1.67 12.08
C ILE A 54 10.00 -1.60 13.60
N ASP A 55 10.79 -2.49 14.20
CA ASP A 55 11.03 -2.52 15.65
C ASP A 55 11.81 -1.30 16.15
N ALA A 56 12.64 -0.69 15.30
CA ALA A 56 13.30 0.58 15.57
C ALA A 56 12.34 1.80 15.57
N GLY A 57 11.06 1.60 15.27
CA GLY A 57 10.02 2.63 15.35
C GLY A 57 9.55 3.18 14.01
N PHE A 58 10.13 2.74 12.89
CA PHE A 58 9.69 3.16 11.56
C PHE A 58 8.38 2.47 11.17
N SER A 59 7.29 3.24 11.09
CA SER A 59 5.97 2.74 10.69
C SER A 59 5.60 3.14 9.26
N ARG A 60 6.28 4.14 8.67
CA ARG A 60 6.04 4.60 7.30
C ARG A 60 7.18 4.14 6.42
N LEU A 61 6.96 3.11 5.60
CA LEU A 61 8.03 2.49 4.83
C LEU A 61 7.86 2.80 3.33
N ILE A 62 8.93 3.29 2.72
CA ILE A 62 9.01 3.49 1.28
C ILE A 62 9.98 2.46 0.72
N PHE A 63 9.54 1.58 -0.19
CA PHE A 63 10.44 0.66 -0.88
C PHE A 63 10.71 1.15 -2.28
N ASN A 64 11.97 1.47 -2.58
CA ASN A 64 12.39 1.66 -3.95
C ASN A 64 12.74 0.30 -4.56
N CYS A 65 11.95 -0.09 -5.55
CA CYS A 65 12.04 -1.35 -6.29
C CYS A 65 12.70 -1.17 -7.67
N GLY A 66 13.28 -0.01 -7.98
CA GLY A 66 13.91 0.26 -9.27
C GLY A 66 15.10 -0.66 -9.55
N GLY A 67 15.84 -1.05 -8.51
CA GLY A 67 16.91 -2.06 -8.60
C GLY A 67 16.46 -3.51 -8.38
N LEU A 68 15.17 -3.75 -8.14
CA LEU A 68 14.63 -5.08 -7.85
C LEU A 68 14.19 -5.75 -9.16
N ASN A 69 14.98 -6.72 -9.61
CA ASN A 69 14.82 -7.35 -10.92
C ASN A 69 13.84 -8.54 -10.89
N TYR A 70 13.56 -9.12 -9.72
CA TYR A 70 12.63 -10.23 -9.54
C TYR A 70 12.08 -10.25 -8.12
N VAL A 71 10.82 -10.66 -8.01
CA VAL A 71 10.19 -11.04 -6.74
C VAL A 71 9.42 -12.35 -6.93
N SER A 72 9.60 -13.28 -6.01
CA SER A 72 8.79 -14.50 -5.92
C SER A 72 7.52 -14.29 -5.10
N SER A 73 6.62 -15.28 -5.08
CA SER A 73 5.39 -15.24 -4.29
C SER A 73 5.64 -15.08 -2.79
N THR A 74 6.71 -15.69 -2.25
CA THR A 74 7.14 -15.55 -0.85
C THR A 74 7.72 -14.15 -0.57
N GLY A 75 8.41 -13.57 -1.56
CA GLY A 75 8.82 -12.16 -1.53
C GLY A 75 7.62 -11.21 -1.41
N ILE A 76 6.60 -11.41 -2.25
CA ILE A 76 5.34 -10.62 -2.19
C ILE A 76 4.61 -10.82 -0.86
N GLY A 77 4.60 -12.06 -0.35
CA GLY A 77 4.09 -12.37 0.99
C GLY A 77 4.77 -11.55 2.08
N SER A 78 6.08 -11.28 1.93
CA SER A 78 6.87 -10.46 2.86
C SER A 78 6.38 -9.00 2.88
N PHE A 79 6.15 -8.38 1.73
CA PHE A 79 5.57 -7.03 1.66
C PHE A 79 4.19 -6.95 2.34
N THR A 80 3.36 -7.97 2.12
CA THR A 80 2.03 -8.05 2.76
C THR A 80 2.15 -8.19 4.27
N ALA A 81 3.12 -8.96 4.76
CA ALA A 81 3.39 -9.09 6.18
C ALA A 81 3.83 -7.77 6.81
N PHE A 82 4.71 -7.01 6.15
CA PHE A 82 5.12 -5.69 6.61
C PHE A 82 3.94 -4.72 6.66
N LEU A 83 3.08 -4.72 5.63
CA LEU A 83 1.90 -3.86 5.60
C LEU A 83 1.01 -4.14 6.81
N LYS A 84 0.76 -5.42 7.11
CA LYS A 84 0.01 -5.83 8.32
C LYS A 84 0.70 -5.44 9.62
N ALA A 85 2.02 -5.41 9.66
CA ALA A 85 2.79 -5.04 10.86
C ALA A 85 2.76 -3.52 11.13
N VAL A 86 2.79 -2.69 10.09
CA VAL A 86 2.80 -1.23 10.25
C VAL A 86 1.42 -0.59 10.39
N LYS A 87 0.37 -1.20 9.81
CA LYS A 87 -1.01 -0.68 9.87
C LYS A 87 -1.51 -0.43 11.31
N PRO A 88 -1.33 -1.34 12.29
CA PRO A 88 -1.70 -1.09 13.69
C PRO A 88 -0.94 0.06 14.35
N ARG A 89 0.22 0.44 13.80
CA ARG A 89 1.07 1.55 14.26
C ARG A 89 0.76 2.86 13.52
N SER A 90 -0.44 2.96 12.92
CA SER A 90 -0.86 4.07 12.05
C SER A 90 0.12 4.35 10.90
N GLY A 91 0.84 3.30 10.46
CA GLY A 91 1.79 3.34 9.38
C GLY A 91 1.21 2.84 8.06
N ASP A 92 1.99 2.97 6.99
CA ASP A 92 1.66 2.42 5.68
C ASP A 92 2.92 2.10 4.87
N ILE A 93 2.72 1.47 3.72
CA ILE A 93 3.78 1.15 2.77
C ILE A 93 3.52 1.84 1.43
N VAL A 94 4.57 2.44 0.87
CA VAL A 94 4.61 2.94 -0.50
C VAL A 94 5.70 2.20 -1.28
N LEU A 95 5.39 1.82 -2.50
CA LEU A 95 6.34 1.21 -3.43
C LEU A 95 6.69 2.23 -4.53
N LEU A 96 7.97 2.33 -4.86
CA LEU A 96 8.51 3.20 -5.90
C LEU A 96 9.15 2.39 -7.01
N GLU A 97 9.06 2.92 -8.23
CA GLU A 97 9.84 2.42 -9.39
C GLU A 97 9.71 0.90 -9.57
N ILE A 98 8.50 0.34 -9.41
CA ILE A 98 8.30 -1.09 -9.60
C ILE A 98 8.58 -1.45 -11.06
N GLN A 99 9.56 -2.32 -11.27
CA GLN A 99 9.86 -2.87 -12.59
C GLN A 99 8.63 -3.60 -13.18
N PRO A 100 8.33 -3.48 -14.49
CA PRO A 100 7.13 -4.07 -15.09
C PRO A 100 6.92 -5.55 -14.75
N LYS A 101 8.00 -6.35 -14.80
CA LYS A 101 7.97 -7.77 -14.44
C LYS A 101 7.56 -8.01 -12.99
N VAL A 102 8.05 -7.20 -12.06
CA VAL A 102 7.69 -7.28 -10.65
C VAL A 102 6.22 -6.88 -10.48
N TYR A 103 5.79 -5.82 -11.15
CA TYR A 103 4.41 -5.32 -11.10
C TYR A 103 3.40 -6.36 -11.61
N GLU A 104 3.72 -7.08 -12.70
CA GLU A 104 2.90 -8.17 -13.21
C GLU A 104 2.66 -9.26 -12.16
N VAL A 105 3.68 -9.65 -11.39
CA VAL A 105 3.51 -10.65 -10.33
C VAL A 105 2.60 -10.12 -9.20
N PHE A 106 2.73 -8.84 -8.82
CA PHE A 106 1.81 -8.19 -7.87
C PHE A 106 0.36 -8.16 -8.38
N GLN A 107 0.16 -7.91 -9.68
CA GLN A 107 -1.15 -7.87 -10.32
C GLN A 107 -1.79 -9.27 -10.41
N LEU A 108 -1.03 -10.27 -10.85
CA LEU A 108 -1.50 -11.66 -10.98
C LEU A 108 -2.01 -12.22 -9.64
N LEU A 109 -1.37 -11.83 -8.54
CA LEU A 109 -1.75 -12.24 -7.20
C LEU A 109 -2.81 -11.33 -6.56
N GLY A 110 -3.24 -10.26 -7.24
CA GLY A 110 -4.23 -9.30 -6.74
C GLY A 110 -3.74 -8.43 -5.58
N PHE A 111 -2.42 -8.30 -5.40
CA PHE A 111 -1.83 -7.55 -4.29
C PHE A 111 -1.60 -6.07 -4.62
N SER A 112 -1.51 -5.72 -5.89
CA SER A 112 -1.30 -4.35 -6.38
C SER A 112 -2.27 -3.35 -5.76
N GLN A 113 -3.54 -3.72 -5.54
CA GLN A 113 -4.58 -2.86 -4.97
C GLN A 113 -4.37 -2.49 -3.49
N PHE A 114 -3.50 -3.21 -2.76
CA PHE A 114 -3.23 -2.94 -1.34
C PHE A 114 -2.04 -2.01 -1.12
N PHE A 115 -1.23 -1.79 -2.15
CA PHE A 115 -0.03 -0.97 -2.05
C PHE A 115 -0.23 0.34 -2.78
N ASN A 116 0.25 1.43 -2.17
CA ASN A 116 0.37 2.70 -2.87
C ASN A 116 1.64 2.64 -3.72
N ILE A 117 1.50 2.86 -5.02
CA ILE A 117 2.63 2.92 -5.95
C ILE A 117 2.78 4.37 -6.39
N LYS A 118 4.00 4.89 -6.32
CA LYS A 118 4.34 6.26 -6.70
C LYS A 118 5.56 6.26 -7.63
N ASP A 119 5.69 7.33 -8.41
CA ASP A 119 6.72 7.41 -9.44
C ASP A 119 8.08 7.86 -8.87
N ASN A 120 8.06 8.64 -7.78
CA ASN A 120 9.27 9.19 -7.18
C ASN A 120 9.17 9.32 -5.65
N LEU A 121 10.33 9.54 -5.02
CA LEU A 121 10.46 9.64 -3.58
C LEU A 121 9.65 10.80 -2.99
N GLU A 122 9.60 11.94 -3.67
CA GLU A 122 8.88 13.13 -3.20
C GLU A 122 7.38 12.86 -3.07
N GLU A 123 6.78 12.19 -4.06
CA GLU A 123 5.37 11.78 -4.01
C GLU A 123 5.09 10.76 -2.92
N ALA A 124 6.01 9.82 -2.66
CA ALA A 124 5.86 8.87 -1.56
C ALA A 124 5.92 9.54 -0.20
N ILE A 125 6.83 10.50 -0.03
CA ILE A 125 6.93 11.31 1.19
C ILE A 125 5.65 12.16 1.34
N ALA A 126 5.21 12.80 0.26
CA ALA A 126 3.99 13.57 0.22
C ALA A 126 2.75 12.74 0.59
N TYR A 127 2.65 11.49 0.12
CA TYR A 127 1.57 10.57 0.51
C TYR A 127 1.48 10.41 2.04
N PHE A 128 2.62 10.30 2.72
CA PHE A 128 2.66 10.16 4.17
C PHE A 128 2.38 11.45 4.94
N HIS A 129 2.75 12.62 4.41
CA HIS A 129 2.36 13.92 4.98
C HIS A 129 0.90 14.25 4.71
N GLN A 130 0.39 13.78 3.56
CA GLN A 130 -1.02 13.81 3.19
C GLN A 130 -1.81 12.68 3.85
N GLY A 131 -1.26 11.98 4.86
CA GLY A 131 -1.97 11.00 5.70
C GLY A 131 -3.16 11.55 6.49
N SER A 132 -3.53 12.83 6.29
CA SER A 132 -4.84 13.37 6.68
C SER A 132 -5.91 13.22 5.57
N GLN A 133 -5.53 12.97 4.32
CA GLN A 133 -6.39 12.85 3.15
C GLN A 133 -5.72 12.08 1.99
N THR A 134 -5.88 10.76 1.89
CA THR A 134 -5.86 10.11 0.56
C THR A 134 -6.72 8.84 0.48
N SER A 135 -7.84 8.99 -0.22
CA SER A 135 -8.40 8.08 -1.24
C SER A 135 -8.80 6.63 -0.89
N ALA A 136 -9.86 6.48 -0.09
CA ALA A 136 -11.10 6.07 -0.75
C ALA A 136 -11.85 7.37 -1.05
N GLN A 137 -12.44 7.54 -2.23
CA GLN A 137 -13.44 8.59 -2.39
C GLN A 137 -14.53 8.35 -1.34
N SER A 138 -14.48 9.07 -0.22
CA SER A 138 -15.47 9.06 0.85
C SER A 138 -16.69 9.86 0.39
N MET A 139 -17.26 9.48 -0.75
CA MET A 139 -18.65 9.81 -1.08
C MET A 139 -19.61 8.83 -0.44
N PHE A 140 -19.09 7.72 0.12
CA PHE A 140 -19.86 6.73 0.86
C PHE A 140 -19.55 6.82 2.36
N PRO A 141 -20.57 6.82 3.25
CA PRO A 141 -21.96 6.58 2.93
C PRO A 141 -22.67 7.77 2.25
N LYS A 142 -23.23 7.55 1.06
CA LYS A 142 -23.96 8.59 0.32
C LYS A 142 -25.41 8.57 0.77
N ILE A 143 -25.89 9.71 1.26
CA ILE A 143 -27.32 9.94 1.43
C ILE A 143 -27.82 10.55 0.13
N PHE A 144 -28.78 9.89 -0.52
CA PHE A 144 -29.35 10.34 -1.78
C PHE A 144 -30.87 10.20 -1.74
N SER A 145 -31.56 11.01 -2.54
CA SER A 145 -33.00 10.90 -2.72
C SER A 145 -33.28 10.03 -3.92
N CYS A 146 -34.21 9.07 -3.78
CA CYS A 146 -34.72 8.34 -4.92
C CYS A 146 -35.33 9.32 -5.95
N PRO A 147 -34.93 9.29 -7.22
CA PRO A 147 -35.45 10.21 -8.24
C PRO A 147 -36.94 10.01 -8.55
N ILE A 148 -37.52 8.86 -8.15
CA ILE A 148 -38.94 8.53 -8.42
C ILE A 148 -39.86 8.96 -7.27
N CYS A 149 -39.47 8.70 -6.02
CA CYS A 149 -40.35 8.92 -4.86
C CYS A 149 -39.77 9.88 -3.83
N THR A 150 -38.60 10.46 -4.08
CA THR A 150 -37.88 11.38 -3.20
C THR A 150 -37.45 10.81 -1.84
N LYS A 151 -37.70 9.51 -1.57
CA LYS A 151 -37.26 8.82 -0.36
C LYS A 151 -35.75 8.95 -0.18
N LYS A 152 -35.32 9.42 0.99
CA LYS A 152 -33.90 9.44 1.39
C LYS A 152 -33.42 8.01 1.64
N LEU A 153 -32.34 7.63 0.97
CA LEU A 153 -31.70 6.33 1.04
C LEU A 153 -30.21 6.52 1.37
N LYS A 154 -29.59 5.48 1.93
CA LYS A 154 -28.17 5.45 2.26
C LYS A 154 -27.51 4.30 1.51
N ALA A 155 -26.48 4.61 0.74
CA ALA A 155 -25.60 3.59 0.16
C ALA A 155 -24.27 3.59 0.90
N ALA A 156 -23.73 2.42 1.24
CA ALA A 156 -22.41 2.28 1.87
C ALA A 156 -21.31 1.99 0.85
N LYS A 157 -21.68 1.61 -0.38
CA LYS A 157 -20.77 1.30 -1.50
C LYS A 157 -21.49 1.58 -2.84
N PRO A 158 -20.76 1.70 -3.96
CA PRO A 158 -21.31 1.67 -5.31
C PRO A 158 -22.07 0.36 -5.60
N GLY A 159 -23.03 0.40 -6.53
CA GLY A 159 -23.78 -0.79 -6.96
C GLY A 159 -25.28 -0.53 -7.20
N ARG A 160 -26.03 -1.62 -7.37
CA ARG A 160 -27.50 -1.58 -7.56
C ARG A 160 -28.23 -1.68 -6.22
N PHE A 161 -29.18 -0.80 -6.01
CA PHE A 161 -29.99 -0.69 -4.80
C PHE A 161 -31.47 -0.67 -5.17
N ARG A 162 -32.31 -1.27 -4.33
CA ARG A 162 -33.77 -1.19 -4.46
C ARG A 162 -34.28 -0.12 -3.50
N CYS A 163 -35.04 0.85 -4.00
CA CYS A 163 -35.70 1.82 -3.15
C CYS A 163 -36.65 1.11 -2.17
N SER A 164 -36.59 1.43 -0.88
CA SER A 164 -37.45 0.82 0.14
C SER A 164 -38.93 1.15 -0.08
N GLU A 165 -39.21 2.31 -0.65
CA GLU A 165 -40.55 2.87 -0.87
C GLU A 165 -41.13 2.40 -2.22
N CYS A 166 -40.67 2.97 -3.34
CA CYS A 166 -41.23 2.71 -4.68
C CYS A 166 -40.69 1.46 -5.39
N LYS A 167 -39.79 0.69 -4.74
CA LYS A 167 -39.14 -0.52 -5.28
C LYS A 167 -38.34 -0.35 -6.58
N THR A 168 -38.17 0.88 -7.09
CA THR A 168 -37.30 1.20 -8.22
C THR A 168 -35.86 0.76 -7.97
N ILE A 169 -35.21 0.24 -9.01
CA ILE A 169 -33.79 -0.11 -8.99
C ILE A 169 -32.97 1.14 -9.34
N LEU A 170 -31.98 1.42 -8.52
CA LEU A 170 -31.10 2.57 -8.60
C LEU A 170 -29.67 2.05 -8.71
N ALA A 171 -28.91 2.52 -9.68
CA ALA A 171 -27.50 2.23 -9.81
C ALA A 171 -26.68 3.43 -9.30
N ILE A 172 -25.65 3.17 -8.51
CA ILE A 172 -24.73 4.19 -8.01
C ILE A 172 -23.32 3.82 -8.46
N ASP A 173 -22.66 4.73 -9.15
CA ASP A 173 -21.28 4.53 -9.61
C ASP A 173 -20.25 4.85 -8.52
N ASN A 174 -18.97 4.73 -8.86
CA ASN A 174 -17.86 5.07 -7.96
C ASN A 174 -17.80 6.58 -7.64
N SER A 175 -18.36 7.43 -8.51
CA SER A 175 -18.48 8.87 -8.29
C SER A 175 -19.70 9.25 -7.42
N GLY A 176 -20.47 8.26 -6.96
CA GLY A 176 -21.69 8.47 -6.19
C GLY A 176 -22.87 9.00 -7.02
N GLN A 177 -22.77 9.10 -8.34
CA GLN A 177 -23.86 9.53 -9.21
C GLN A 177 -24.94 8.44 -9.22
N VAL A 178 -26.21 8.85 -9.07
CA VAL A 178 -27.36 7.95 -8.98
C VAL A 178 -28.08 7.93 -10.31
N PHE A 179 -28.25 6.74 -10.88
CA PHE A 179 -28.96 6.48 -12.13
C PHE A 179 -30.14 5.54 -11.89
N LEU A 180 -31.12 5.58 -12.77
CA LEU A 180 -32.14 4.53 -12.85
C LEU A 180 -31.49 3.29 -13.48
N GLY A 181 -31.60 2.14 -12.81
CA GLY A 181 -30.91 0.90 -13.18
C GLY A 181 -31.82 -0.27 -13.46
#